data_AF-A0A956YDQ3-F1
#
_entry.id   AF-A0A956YDQ3-F1
#
_cell.length_a   1.000
_cell.length_b   1.000
_cell.length_c   1.000
_cell.angle_alpha   90.00
_cell.angle_beta   90.00
_cell.angle_gamma   90.00
#
_symmetry.space_group_name_H-M   'P 1'
#
loop_
_entity.id
_entity.type
_entity.pdbx_description
1 polymer ?
#
loop_
_entity_poly.entity_id
_entity_poly.type
_entity_poly.pdbx_seq_one_letter_code
_entity_poly.pdbx_strand_id
1 'polypeptide(L)' 'MRSFFSREFTRVRAVDGISFGVEPGELVGYLGPNGAGKSTTIKMLTGLLVPSGGKV' A
#
# COMPACT_ATOMS: atom_id res chain seq x y z
N MET A 1 39.42 9.87 -5.69
CA MET A 1 38.87 8.76 -4.89
C MET A 1 37.44 8.51 -5.37
N ARG A 2 37.21 7.47 -6.19
CA ARG A 2 35.86 7.17 -6.73
C ARG A 2 35.10 6.39 -5.66
N SER A 3 33.91 6.87 -5.29
CA SER A 3 33.04 6.20 -4.33
C SER A 3 32.58 4.84 -4.89
N PHE A 4 32.87 3.75 -4.17
CA PHE A 4 32.50 2.37 -4.51
C PHE A 4 31.21 1.91 -3.82
N PHE A 5 30.37 2.82 -3.32
CA PHE A 5 29.11 2.45 -2.68
C PHE A 5 28.01 2.27 -3.74
N SER A 6 27.66 1.02 -4.06
CA SER A 6 26.43 0.71 -4.80
C SER A 6 25.25 0.71 -3.83
N ARG A 7 24.22 1.51 -4.12
CA ARG A 7 22.96 1.49 -3.37
C ARG A 7 22.17 0.25 -3.79
N GLU A 8 21.98 -0.69 -2.86
CA GLU A 8 21.05 -1.80 -3.10
C GLU A 8 19.61 -1.33 -2.85
N PHE A 9 18.75 -1.55 -3.83
CA PHE A 9 17.32 -1.26 -3.74
C PHE A 9 16.56 -2.55 -3.53
N THR A 10 15.97 -2.71 -2.35
CA THR A 10 15.03 -3.81 -2.10
C THR A 10 13.63 -3.38 -2.51
N ARG A 11 13.01 -4.14 -3.42
CA ARG A 11 11.58 -3.97 -3.72
C ARG A 11 10.75 -4.57 -2.59
N VAL A 12 9.90 -3.76 -1.98
CA VAL A 12 8.97 -4.18 -0.93
C VAL A 12 7.54 -4.04 -1.47
N ARG A 13 6.71 -5.08 -1.28
CA ARG A 13 5.28 -5.00 -1.59
C ARG A 13 4.59 -4.15 -0.53
N ALA A 14 4.04 -3.00 -0.94
CA ALA A 14 3.34 -2.11 -0.01
C ALA A 14 2.02 -2.71 0.50
N VAL A 15 1.36 -3.53 -0.34
CA VAL A 15 0.14 -4.26 -0.03
C VAL A 15 0.27 -5.62 -0.70
N ASP A 16 -0.18 -6.68 -0.02
CA ASP A 16 -0.06 -8.06 -0.50
C ASP A 16 -1.36 -8.83 -0.22
N GLY A 17 -2.14 -9.11 -1.26
CA GLY A 17 -3.32 -9.98 -1.17
C GLY A 17 -4.45 -9.51 -0.24
N ILE A 18 -4.65 -8.20 -0.05
CA ILE A 18 -5.73 -7.71 0.82
C ILE A 18 -7.12 -7.92 0.19
N SER A 19 -8.11 -8.29 0.99
CA SER A 19 -9.51 -8.44 0.57
C SER A 19 -10.44 -8.13 1.73
N PHE A 20 -11.37 -7.20 1.52
CA PHE A 20 -12.44 -6.85 2.46
C PHE A 20 -13.58 -6.16 1.69
N GLY A 21 -14.76 -6.08 2.31
CA GLY A 21 -15.88 -5.26 1.85
C GLY A 21 -16.19 -4.18 2.89
N VAL A 22 -16.88 -3.12 2.46
CA VAL A 22 -17.42 -2.09 3.35
C VAL A 22 -18.85 -1.83 2.93
N GLU A 23 -19.78 -1.96 3.87
CA GLU A 23 -21.19 -1.77 3.61
C GLU A 23 -21.60 -0.29 3.71
N PRO A 24 -22.70 0.13 3.04
CA PRO A 24 -23.19 1.50 3.16
C PRO A 24 -23.49 1.89 4.61
N GLY A 25 -22.87 2.98 5.06
CA GLY A 25 -23.03 3.49 6.43
C GLY A 25 -22.12 2.83 7.48
N GLU A 26 -21.27 1.88 7.08
CA GLU A 26 -20.33 1.23 7.99
C GLU A 26 -19.18 2.18 8.39
N LEU A 27 -18.89 2.25 9.70
CA LEU A 27 -17.74 2.97 10.23
C LEU A 27 -16.57 2.00 10.43
N VAL A 28 -15.56 2.10 9.57
CA VAL A 28 -14.39 1.21 9.60
C VAL A 28 -13.13 1.93 10.09
N GLY A 29 -12.48 1.36 11.09
CA GLY A 29 -11.13 1.75 11.50
C GLY A 29 -10.07 0.92 10.77
N TYR A 30 -9.18 1.56 10.02
CA TYR A 30 -8.07 0.87 9.33
C TYR A 30 -6.70 1.25 9.95
N LEU A 31 -6.21 0.41 10.87
CA LEU A 31 -5.05 0.68 11.73
C LEU A 31 -3.85 -0.24 11.43
N GLY A 32 -2.66 0.17 11.88
CA GLY A 32 -1.40 -0.58 11.70
C GLY A 32 -0.16 0.31 11.77
N PRO A 33 1.06 -0.25 11.84
CA PRO A 33 2.30 0.52 11.97
C PRO A 33 2.65 1.33 10.70
N ASN A 34 3.61 2.24 10.80
CA ASN A 34 4.13 2.97 9.64
C ASN A 34 4.76 2.00 8.63
N GLY A 35 4.51 2.23 7.34
CA GLY A 35 4.97 1.34 6.26
C GLY A 35 4.08 0.13 5.97
N ALA A 36 3.05 -0.15 6.78
CA ALA A 36 2.14 -1.29 6.59
C ALA A 36 1.17 -1.19 5.38
N GLY A 37 1.34 -0.19 4.51
CA GLY A 37 0.48 -0.05 3.32
C GLY A 37 -0.81 0.74 3.50
N LYS A 38 -1.13 1.24 4.70
CA LYS A 38 -2.43 1.90 4.99
C LYS A 38 -2.82 3.00 4.00
N SER A 39 -1.99 4.03 3.89
CA SER A 39 -2.26 5.16 2.97
C SER A 39 -2.20 4.74 1.50
N THR A 40 -1.43 3.71 1.17
CA THR A 40 -1.40 3.13 -0.18
C THR A 40 -2.74 2.48 -0.49
N THR A 41 -3.29 1.67 0.41
CA THR A 41 -4.64 1.08 0.29
C THR A 41 -5.70 2.17 0.13
N ILE A 42 -5.72 3.19 1.01
CA ILE A 42 -6.71 4.27 0.92
C ILE A 42 -6.64 4.99 -0.43
N LYS A 43 -5.44 5.29 -0.94
CA LYS A 43 -5.28 5.89 -2.27
C LYS A 43 -5.79 5.00 -3.40
N MET A 44 -5.68 3.68 -3.27
CA MET A 44 -6.28 2.75 -4.24
C MET A 44 -7.80 2.79 -4.18
N LEU A 45 -8.38 2.77 -2.97
CA LEU A 45 -9.83 2.84 -2.77
C LEU A 45 -10.44 4.15 -3.30
N THR A 46 -9.73 5.27 -3.19
CA THR A 46 -10.19 6.58 -3.68
C THR A 46 -9.84 6.86 -5.13
N GLY A 47 -9.22 5.91 -5.85
CA GLY A 47 -8.82 6.06 -7.25
C GLY A 47 -7.60 6.97 -7.48
N LEU A 48 -6.91 7.42 -6.43
CA LEU A 48 -5.68 8.21 -6.52
C LEU A 48 -4.45 7.37 -6.91
N LEU A 49 -4.54 6.06 -6.77
CA LEU A 49 -3.48 5.12 -7.13
C LEU A 49 -4.08 3.89 -7.80
N VAL A 50 -3.59 3.53 -8.98
CA VAL A 50 -4.00 2.29 -9.66
C VAL A 50 -3.30 1.10 -8.99
N PRO A 51 -4.02 0.05 -8.56
CA PRO A 51 -3.40 -1.14 -7.98
C PRO A 51 -2.54 -1.86 -9.02
N SER A 52 -1.42 -2.44 -8.58
CA SER A 52 -0.57 -3.26 -9.46
C SER A 52 -1.19 -4.60 -9.85
N GLY A 53 -2.28 -4.99 -9.19
CA GLY A 53 -3.09 -6.18 -9.48
C GLY A 53 -4.33 -6.23 -8.57
N GLY A 54 -5.30 -7.08 -8.92
CA GLY A 54 -6.60 -7.13 -8.22
C GLY A 54 -7.57 -6.04 -8.71
N LYS A 55 -8.58 -5.76 -7.88
CA LYS A 55 -9.64 -4.78 -8.17
C LYS A 55 -10.12 -4.09 -6.90
N VAL A 56 -10.60 -2.85 -7.08
CA VAL A 56 -11.30 -2.04 -6.08
C VAL A 56 -12.73 -1.90 -6.56
#